data_AF-W2Y1B5-F1
#
_entry.id   AF-W2Y1B5-F1
#
_cell.length_a   1.000
_cell.length_b   1.000
_cell.length_c   1.000
_cell.angle_alpha   90.00
_cell.angle_beta   90.00
_cell.angle_gamma   90.00
#
_symmetry.space_group_name_H-M   'P 1'
#
loop_
_entity.id
_entity.type
_entity.pdbx_description
1 polymer ?
#
loop_
_entity_poly.entity_id
_entity_poly.type
_entity_poly.pdbx_seq_one_letter_code
_entity_poly.pdbx_strand_id
1 'polypeptide(L)'
;TGDEVFSTPLFTTWFNYLKTFNDKNPDKKESLLTSIHRYYQDHGVARIVEKAMTNPSTVKLANQLQDERYSRWLLNESSPKSAFYVFILTKPGADDVIRFRERPDRSKYLLQLEKVSDDLLSSPDFKRWAQYLDDFNAKYPDKQTSMSAVFRAYYTDDALENMLAAARKDPSTRDIASTLEKALFNV
;
A
#
# COMPACT_ATOMS: atom_id res chain seq x y z
N THR A 1 15.37 -15.86 4.52
CA THR A 1 14.18 -15.03 4.20
C THR A 1 14.50 -14.19 2.98
N GLY A 2 13.55 -13.98 2.07
CA GLY A 2 13.78 -13.23 0.83
C GLY A 2 13.87 -11.71 0.99
N ASP A 3 13.63 -11.21 2.20
CA ASP A 3 13.39 -9.78 2.45
C ASP A 3 14.65 -8.91 2.30
N GLU A 4 15.84 -9.51 2.41
CA GLU A 4 17.13 -8.84 2.20
C GLU A 4 17.70 -9.07 0.79
N VAL A 5 16.88 -9.55 -0.16
CA VAL A 5 17.33 -9.89 -1.52
C VAL A 5 18.08 -8.73 -2.19
N PHE A 6 17.65 -7.49 -1.99
CA PHE A 6 18.27 -6.30 -2.58
C PHE A 6 19.67 -5.98 -2.03
N SER A 7 20.05 -6.55 -0.89
CA SER A 7 21.38 -6.38 -0.31
C SER A 7 22.35 -7.50 -0.72
N THR A 8 21.90 -8.49 -1.49
CA THR A 8 22.74 -9.63 -1.86
C THR A 8 23.64 -9.32 -3.08
N PRO A 9 24.90 -9.81 -3.10
CA PRO A 9 25.77 -9.65 -4.27
C PRO A 9 25.21 -10.27 -5.56
N LEU A 10 24.46 -11.36 -5.43
CA LEU A 10 23.80 -12.03 -6.55
C LEU A 10 22.69 -11.14 -7.15
N PHE A 11 21.88 -10.50 -6.31
CA PHE A 11 20.90 -9.54 -6.79
C PHE A 11 21.56 -8.35 -7.48
N THR A 12 22.63 -7.79 -6.92
CA THR A 12 23.39 -6.70 -7.57
C THR A 12 23.89 -7.10 -8.96
N THR A 13 24.41 -8.32 -9.09
CA THR A 13 24.89 -8.86 -10.37
C THR A 13 23.74 -8.98 -11.38
N TRP A 14 22.62 -9.59 -10.98
CA TRP A 14 21.44 -9.72 -11.81
C TRP A 14 20.81 -8.37 -12.17
N PHE A 15 20.76 -7.42 -11.24
CA PHE A 15 20.19 -6.09 -11.46
C PHE A 15 21.03 -5.28 -12.46
N ASN A 16 22.37 -5.39 -12.40
CA ASN A 16 23.25 -4.81 -13.40
C ASN A 16 23.07 -5.43 -14.79
N TYR A 17 22.79 -6.74 -14.86
CA TYR A 17 22.40 -7.40 -16.10
C TYR A 17 21.07 -6.84 -16.62
N LEU A 18 20.03 -6.73 -15.79
CA LEU A 18 18.73 -6.17 -16.16
C LEU A 18 18.87 -4.75 -16.73
N LYS A 19 19.65 -3.89 -16.08
CA LYS A 19 19.95 -2.54 -16.59
C LYS A 19 20.60 -2.58 -17.97
N THR A 20 21.67 -3.37 -18.11
CA THR A 20 22.38 -3.53 -19.38
C THR A 20 21.47 -4.07 -20.49
N PHE A 21 20.60 -5.02 -20.16
CA PHE A 21 19.61 -5.57 -21.08
C PHE A 21 18.62 -4.47 -21.53
N ASN A 22 18.06 -3.70 -20.60
CA ASN A 22 17.10 -2.63 -20.88
C ASN A 22 17.72 -1.49 -21.69
N ASP A 23 18.98 -1.15 -21.45
CA ASP A 23 19.71 -0.12 -22.19
C ASP A 23 19.96 -0.54 -23.65
N LYS A 24 20.25 -1.83 -23.87
CA LYS A 24 20.50 -2.39 -25.20
C LYS A 24 19.23 -2.75 -25.97
N ASN A 25 18.10 -2.93 -25.28
CA ASN A 25 16.84 -3.38 -25.87
C ASN A 25 15.70 -2.41 -25.49
N PRO A 26 15.71 -1.16 -25.99
CA PRO A 26 14.78 -0.13 -25.55
C PRO A 26 13.31 -0.44 -25.88
N ASP A 27 13.06 -1.27 -26.88
CA ASP A 27 11.75 -1.77 -27.32
C ASP A 27 11.25 -2.98 -26.50
N LYS A 28 12.13 -3.62 -25.71
CA LYS A 28 11.84 -4.83 -24.92
C LYS A 28 12.23 -4.66 -23.46
N LYS A 29 12.15 -3.44 -22.93
CA LYS A 29 12.52 -3.17 -21.54
C LYS A 29 11.71 -4.03 -20.59
N GLU A 30 12.40 -4.73 -19.72
CA GLU A 30 11.83 -5.52 -18.63
C GLU A 30 11.73 -4.68 -17.36
N SER A 31 10.62 -4.83 -16.65
CA SER A 31 10.41 -4.12 -15.38
C SER A 31 11.03 -4.91 -14.21
N LEU A 32 11.74 -4.19 -13.33
CA LEU A 32 12.26 -4.76 -12.10
C LEU A 32 11.10 -5.29 -11.24
N LEU A 33 10.04 -4.50 -11.08
CA LEU A 33 8.85 -4.91 -10.34
C LEU A 33 8.23 -6.19 -10.90
N THR A 34 8.11 -6.30 -12.22
CA THR A 34 7.54 -7.50 -12.87
C THR A 34 8.40 -8.74 -12.59
N SER A 35 9.71 -8.59 -12.64
CA SER A 35 10.66 -9.67 -12.40
C SER A 35 10.56 -10.21 -10.98
N ILE A 36 10.51 -9.33 -9.97
CA ILE A 36 10.40 -9.74 -8.57
C ILE A 36 8.98 -10.22 -8.22
N HIS A 37 7.94 -9.58 -8.75
CA HIS A 37 6.55 -9.94 -8.48
C HIS A 37 6.24 -11.38 -8.92
N ARG A 38 6.82 -11.84 -10.03
CA ARG A 38 6.66 -13.21 -10.53
C ARG A 38 6.97 -14.27 -9.46
N TYR A 39 7.94 -14.02 -8.59
CA TYR A 39 8.40 -15.00 -7.59
C TYR A 39 7.90 -14.70 -6.17
N TYR A 40 7.77 -13.42 -5.82
CA TYR A 40 7.44 -13.01 -4.46
C TYR A 40 5.96 -12.68 -4.25
N GLN A 41 5.18 -12.46 -5.33
CA GLN A 41 3.79 -12.01 -5.27
C GLN A 41 3.63 -10.71 -4.45
N ASP A 42 2.41 -10.18 -4.32
CA ASP A 42 2.20 -8.87 -3.69
C ASP A 42 2.70 -8.80 -2.24
N HIS A 43 2.37 -9.79 -1.40
CA HIS A 43 2.81 -9.83 0.00
C HIS A 43 4.34 -9.94 0.15
N GLY A 44 5.00 -10.76 -0.67
CA GLY A 44 6.45 -10.90 -0.62
C GLY A 44 7.16 -9.65 -1.13
N VAL A 45 6.66 -9.03 -2.20
CA VAL A 45 7.21 -7.76 -2.69
C VAL A 45 6.99 -6.65 -1.65
N ALA A 46 5.83 -6.58 -0.99
CA ALA A 46 5.58 -5.61 0.07
C ALA A 46 6.62 -5.73 1.21
N ARG A 47 6.87 -6.95 1.69
CA ARG A 47 7.91 -7.22 2.71
C ARG A 47 9.31 -6.81 2.26
N ILE A 48 9.69 -7.13 1.02
CA ILE A 48 10.99 -6.75 0.45
C ILE A 48 11.12 -5.23 0.38
N VAL A 49 10.08 -4.53 -0.09
CA VAL A 49 10.09 -3.06 -0.21
C VAL A 49 10.19 -2.42 1.17
N GLU A 50 9.41 -2.87 2.16
CA GLU A 50 9.47 -2.37 3.55
C GLU A 50 10.87 -2.52 4.15
N LYS A 51 11.46 -3.73 4.04
CA LYS A 51 12.82 -3.97 4.52
C LYS A 51 13.83 -3.09 3.79
N ALA A 52 13.68 -2.93 2.48
CA ALA A 52 14.57 -2.10 1.67
C ALA A 52 14.43 -0.60 1.97
N MET A 53 13.26 -0.12 2.40
CA MET A 53 13.03 1.27 2.83
C MET A 53 13.79 1.61 4.12
N THR A 54 14.01 0.62 5.00
CA THR A 54 14.78 0.82 6.25
C THR A 54 16.30 0.86 6.06
N ASN A 55 16.80 0.48 4.88
CA ASN A 55 18.23 0.40 4.60
C ASN A 55 18.66 1.50 3.61
N PRO A 56 19.54 2.44 4.01
CA PRO A 56 19.98 3.55 3.15
C PRO A 56 20.59 3.10 1.81
N SER A 57 21.19 1.91 1.74
CA SER A 57 21.77 1.38 0.50
C SER A 57 20.72 0.90 -0.51
N THR A 58 19.50 0.58 -0.07
CA THR A 58 18.43 0.00 -0.90
C THR A 58 17.20 0.89 -1.03
N VAL A 59 17.10 1.99 -0.26
CA VAL A 59 15.93 2.88 -0.26
C VAL A 59 15.62 3.47 -1.63
N LYS A 60 16.65 3.78 -2.44
CA LYS A 60 16.45 4.28 -3.81
C LYS A 60 15.74 3.24 -4.69
N LEU A 61 16.11 1.97 -4.56
CA LEU A 61 15.51 0.87 -5.30
C LEU A 61 14.08 0.58 -4.83
N ALA A 62 13.85 0.68 -3.51
CA ALA A 62 12.52 0.54 -2.93
C ALA A 62 11.57 1.62 -3.47
N ASN A 63 12.00 2.88 -3.51
CA ASN A 63 11.23 3.99 -4.10
C ASN A 63 10.94 3.74 -5.60
N GLN A 64 11.93 3.31 -6.37
CA GLN A 64 11.72 2.97 -7.79
C GLN A 64 10.63 1.90 -7.96
N LEU A 65 10.62 0.87 -7.11
CA LEU A 65 9.59 -0.18 -7.16
C LEU A 65 8.20 0.32 -6.81
N GLN A 66 8.10 1.25 -5.85
CA GLN A 66 6.82 1.89 -5.55
C GLN A 66 6.33 2.74 -6.73
N ASP A 67 7.23 3.46 -7.41
CA ASP A 67 6.92 4.28 -8.60
C ASP A 67 6.49 3.44 -9.81
N GLU A 68 7.21 2.34 -10.08
CA GLU A 68 6.84 1.36 -11.10
C GLU A 68 5.45 0.77 -10.81
N ARG A 69 5.16 0.44 -9.54
CA ARG A 69 3.86 -0.12 -9.14
C ARG A 69 2.74 0.87 -9.38
N TYR A 70 2.91 2.09 -8.89
CA TYR A 70 1.94 3.18 -9.02
C TYR A 70 1.58 3.42 -10.49
N SER A 71 2.60 3.60 -11.32
CA SER A 71 2.43 3.88 -12.76
C SER A 71 1.76 2.73 -13.49
N ARG A 72 2.19 1.49 -13.22
CA ARG A 72 1.62 0.30 -13.84
C ARG A 72 0.15 0.11 -13.47
N TRP A 73 -0.21 0.32 -12.22
CA TRP A 73 -1.59 0.18 -11.77
C TRP A 73 -2.51 1.23 -12.34
N LEU A 74 -2.06 2.49 -12.39
CA LEU A 74 -2.80 3.52 -13.11
C LEU A 74 -2.95 3.17 -14.58
N LEU A 75 -1.92 2.64 -15.24
CA LEU A 75 -1.99 2.22 -16.65
C LEU A 75 -2.97 1.06 -16.86
N ASN A 76 -2.99 0.10 -15.94
CA ASN A 76 -3.82 -1.10 -16.02
C ASN A 76 -5.22 -0.93 -15.42
N GLU A 77 -5.58 0.30 -15.05
CA GLU A 77 -6.89 0.62 -14.46
C GLU A 77 -7.20 -0.18 -13.18
N SER A 78 -6.16 -0.52 -12.40
CA SER A 78 -6.33 -1.18 -11.10
C SER A 78 -7.18 -0.30 -10.20
N SER A 79 -8.33 -0.82 -9.73
CA SER A 79 -9.25 -0.02 -8.92
C SER A 79 -8.58 0.54 -7.66
N PRO A 80 -8.95 1.74 -7.19
CA PRO A 80 -8.43 2.27 -5.92
C PRO A 80 -8.67 1.35 -4.74
N LYS A 81 -9.73 0.52 -4.78
CA LYS A 81 -9.99 -0.54 -3.80
C LYS A 81 -8.91 -1.62 -3.79
N SER A 82 -8.52 -2.14 -4.96
CA SER A 82 -7.42 -3.11 -5.09
C SER A 82 -6.10 -2.48 -4.68
N ALA A 83 -5.89 -1.22 -5.04
CA ALA A 83 -4.71 -0.49 -4.66
C ALA A 83 -4.59 -0.34 -3.14
N PHE A 84 -5.69 -0.03 -2.45
CA PHE A 84 -5.74 0.06 -0.99
C PHE A 84 -5.34 -1.27 -0.34
N TYR A 85 -5.90 -2.38 -0.83
CA TYR A 85 -5.54 -3.71 -0.32
C TYR A 85 -4.04 -3.93 -0.36
N VAL A 86 -3.37 -3.66 -1.48
CA VAL A 86 -1.95 -3.93 -1.59
C VAL A 86 -1.08 -2.88 -0.90
N PHE A 87 -1.38 -1.57 -0.99
CA PHE A 87 -0.57 -0.54 -0.31
C PHE A 87 -0.69 -0.61 1.22
N ILE A 88 -1.87 -0.97 1.71
CA ILE A 88 -2.20 -0.87 3.13
C ILE A 88 -2.36 -2.26 3.76
N LEU A 89 -3.24 -3.09 3.21
CA LEU A 89 -3.69 -4.31 3.87
C LEU A 89 -2.75 -5.51 3.72
N THR A 90 -1.88 -5.54 2.70
CA THR A 90 -0.90 -6.62 2.52
C THR A 90 0.35 -6.47 3.38
N LYS A 91 0.45 -5.37 4.15
CA LYS A 91 1.58 -5.15 5.05
C LYS A 91 1.58 -6.18 6.18
N PRO A 92 2.76 -6.63 6.66
CA PRO A 92 2.85 -7.47 7.84
C PRO A 92 2.08 -6.86 9.02
N GLY A 93 1.08 -7.57 9.53
CA GLY A 93 0.19 -7.10 10.61
C GLY A 93 -1.18 -6.60 10.15
N ALA A 94 -1.39 -6.32 8.85
CA ALA A 94 -2.68 -5.90 8.32
C ALA A 94 -3.54 -7.07 7.79
N ASP A 95 -2.97 -8.25 7.57
CA ASP A 95 -3.70 -9.50 7.23
C ASP A 95 -4.71 -9.94 8.31
N ASP A 96 -4.52 -9.50 9.56
CA ASP A 96 -5.42 -9.77 10.68
C ASP A 96 -6.75 -8.97 10.58
N VAL A 97 -6.77 -7.87 9.82
CA VAL A 97 -7.94 -6.99 9.60
C VAL A 97 -9.02 -7.68 8.76
N ILE A 98 -8.61 -8.45 7.73
CA ILE A 98 -9.53 -8.97 6.72
C ILE A 98 -10.32 -10.19 7.22
N ARG A 99 -9.79 -10.92 8.20
CA ARG A 99 -10.46 -12.10 8.78
C ARG A 99 -11.34 -11.78 9.98
N PHE A 100 -11.56 -10.50 10.29
CA PHE A 100 -12.31 -10.04 11.46
C PHE A 100 -13.73 -10.63 11.55
N ARG A 101 -14.42 -10.81 10.42
CA ARG A 101 -15.82 -11.31 10.39
C ARG A 101 -15.97 -12.81 10.61
N GLU A 102 -14.89 -13.58 10.47
CA GLU A 102 -14.93 -15.05 10.54
C GLU A 102 -14.40 -15.61 11.87
N ARG A 103 -13.96 -14.74 12.79
CA ARG A 103 -13.23 -15.16 14.00
C ARG A 103 -14.12 -15.08 15.25
N PRO A 104 -14.19 -16.15 16.06
CA PRO A 104 -15.10 -16.24 17.21
C PRO A 104 -14.75 -15.32 18.38
N ASP A 105 -13.51 -14.84 18.51
CA ASP A 105 -13.14 -13.84 19.53
C ASP A 105 -12.62 -12.56 18.88
N ARG A 106 -13.51 -11.56 18.78
CA ARG A 106 -13.25 -10.26 18.14
C ARG A 106 -12.39 -9.33 19.00
N SER A 107 -12.33 -9.54 20.32
CA SER A 107 -11.68 -8.61 21.26
C SER A 107 -10.17 -8.50 21.06
N LYS A 108 -9.53 -9.64 20.74
CA LYS A 108 -8.08 -9.71 20.45
C LYS A 108 -7.69 -8.96 19.17
N TYR A 109 -8.58 -8.92 18.18
CA TYR A 109 -8.33 -8.30 16.88
C TYR A 109 -8.72 -6.82 16.84
N LEU A 110 -9.64 -6.37 17.71
CA LEU A 110 -9.92 -4.94 17.92
C LEU A 110 -8.64 -4.18 18.33
N LEU A 111 -7.82 -4.76 19.20
CA LEU A 111 -6.54 -4.16 19.62
C LEU A 111 -5.50 -4.10 18.48
N GLN A 112 -5.57 -5.04 17.52
CA GLN A 112 -4.72 -5.03 16.32
C GLN A 112 -5.24 -4.05 15.27
N LEU A 113 -6.56 -3.93 15.11
CA LEU A 113 -7.19 -2.90 14.30
C LEU A 113 -6.82 -1.50 14.79
N GLU A 114 -6.84 -1.27 16.10
CA GLU A 114 -6.35 -0.05 16.73
C GLU A 114 -4.87 0.20 16.35
N LYS A 115 -3.99 -0.80 16.51
CA LYS A 115 -2.57 -0.66 16.09
C LYS A 115 -2.36 -0.46 14.59
N VAL A 116 -3.17 -1.10 13.73
CA VAL A 116 -3.14 -0.89 12.29
C VAL A 116 -3.62 0.53 11.97
N SER A 117 -4.59 1.05 12.72
CA SER A 117 -5.09 2.41 12.55
C SER A 117 -4.22 3.53 13.12
N ASP A 118 -3.51 3.28 14.22
CA ASP A 118 -2.79 4.31 14.97
C ASP A 118 -1.80 5.06 14.06
N ASP A 119 -1.14 4.32 13.16
CA ASP A 119 -0.20 4.88 12.19
C ASP A 119 -0.70 4.85 10.74
N LEU A 120 -1.84 4.23 10.43
CA LEU A 120 -2.33 4.13 9.05
C LEU A 120 -2.47 5.51 8.44
N LEU A 121 -3.21 6.38 9.11
CA LEU A 121 -3.58 7.69 8.59
C LEU A 121 -2.37 8.64 8.52
N SER A 122 -1.35 8.42 9.34
CA SER A 122 -0.07 9.15 9.27
C SER A 122 0.92 8.54 8.27
N SER A 123 0.70 7.29 7.81
CA SER A 123 1.66 6.55 7.00
C SER A 123 1.89 7.18 5.61
N PRO A 124 3.15 7.16 5.11
CA PRO A 124 3.45 7.57 3.74
C PRO A 124 2.65 6.80 2.68
N ASP A 125 2.36 5.52 2.94
CA ASP A 125 1.62 4.68 2.00
C ASP A 125 0.14 5.04 1.93
N PHE A 126 -0.46 5.50 3.03
CA PHE A 126 -1.81 6.07 2.98
C PHE A 126 -1.85 7.34 2.13
N LYS A 127 -0.89 8.24 2.31
CA LYS A 127 -0.77 9.45 1.48
C LYS A 127 -0.61 9.10 0.00
N ARG A 128 0.22 8.10 -0.28
CA ARG A 128 0.46 7.62 -1.65
C ARG A 128 -0.79 6.98 -2.26
N TRP A 129 -1.54 6.21 -1.48
CA TRP A 129 -2.81 5.65 -1.94
C TRP A 129 -3.89 6.73 -2.13
N ALA A 130 -3.95 7.74 -1.27
CA ALA A 130 -4.88 8.86 -1.44
C ALA A 130 -4.60 9.62 -2.74
N GLN A 131 -3.32 9.89 -3.05
CA GLN A 131 -2.94 10.44 -4.35
C GLN A 131 -3.32 9.51 -5.51
N TYR A 132 -3.15 8.19 -5.36
CA TYR A 132 -3.56 7.22 -6.37
C TYR A 132 -5.07 7.29 -6.64
N LEU A 133 -5.88 7.43 -5.59
CA LEU A 133 -7.34 7.58 -5.72
C LEU A 133 -7.68 8.84 -6.54
N ASP A 134 -7.05 9.97 -6.23
CA ASP A 134 -7.27 11.22 -6.95
C ASP A 134 -6.84 11.13 -8.42
N ASP A 135 -5.63 10.61 -8.68
CA ASP A 135 -5.11 10.42 -10.04
C ASP A 135 -5.96 9.43 -10.85
N PHE A 136 -6.41 8.34 -10.22
CA PHE A 136 -7.29 7.36 -10.85
C PHE A 136 -8.62 8.00 -11.22
N ASN A 137 -9.23 8.75 -10.29
CA ASN A 137 -10.51 9.41 -10.52
C ASN A 137 -10.42 10.48 -11.62
N ALA A 138 -9.32 11.25 -11.65
CA ALA A 138 -9.06 12.23 -12.69
C ALA A 138 -8.86 11.58 -14.07
N LYS A 139 -8.14 10.45 -14.11
CA LYS A 139 -7.83 9.73 -15.35
C LYS A 139 -9.01 8.90 -15.89
N TYR A 140 -9.83 8.36 -15.01
CA TYR A 140 -10.97 7.48 -15.35
C TYR A 140 -12.29 7.98 -14.75
N PRO A 141 -12.87 9.08 -15.28
CA PRO A 141 -14.10 9.67 -14.75
C PRO A 141 -15.28 8.71 -14.63
N ASP A 142 -15.43 7.79 -15.59
CA ASP A 142 -16.53 6.82 -15.62
C ASP A 142 -16.38 5.68 -14.59
N LYS A 143 -15.23 5.60 -13.91
CA LYS A 143 -14.90 4.55 -12.94
C LYS A 143 -14.61 5.12 -11.55
N GLN A 144 -14.93 6.39 -11.34
CA GLN A 144 -14.62 7.09 -10.09
C GLN A 144 -15.20 6.36 -8.88
N THR A 145 -14.46 6.41 -7.78
CA THR A 145 -14.90 5.95 -6.47
C THR A 145 -14.53 6.99 -5.43
N SER A 146 -15.17 6.94 -4.26
CA SER A 146 -14.78 7.77 -3.13
C SER A 146 -13.86 7.01 -2.17
N MET A 147 -13.13 7.77 -1.36
CA MET A 147 -12.39 7.24 -0.22
C MET A 147 -13.34 6.47 0.71
N SER A 148 -14.54 7.01 0.95
CA SER A 148 -15.56 6.36 1.79
C SER A 148 -16.03 5.01 1.26
N ALA A 149 -16.22 4.86 -0.05
CA ALA A 149 -16.59 3.59 -0.66
C ALA A 149 -15.47 2.55 -0.54
N VAL A 150 -14.20 2.95 -0.65
CA VAL A 150 -13.07 2.04 -0.46
C VAL A 150 -12.95 1.58 0.99
N PHE A 151 -13.05 2.50 1.95
CA PHE A 151 -12.98 2.14 3.37
C PHE A 151 -14.13 1.22 3.78
N ARG A 152 -15.36 1.49 3.35
CA ARG A 152 -16.53 0.62 3.61
C ARG A 152 -16.45 -0.76 2.94
N ALA A 153 -15.58 -0.92 1.94
CA ALA A 153 -15.34 -2.25 1.35
C ALA A 153 -14.51 -3.16 2.27
N TYR A 154 -13.78 -2.60 3.24
CA TYR A 154 -12.88 -3.34 4.12
C TYR A 154 -13.21 -3.22 5.62
N TYR A 155 -13.83 -2.11 6.04
CA TYR A 155 -14.15 -1.82 7.42
C TYR A 155 -15.67 -1.67 7.60
N THR A 156 -16.17 -2.09 8.76
CA THR A 156 -17.55 -1.78 9.19
C THR A 156 -17.64 -0.33 9.65
N ASP A 157 -18.83 0.27 9.63
CA ASP A 157 -19.02 1.65 10.09
C ASP A 157 -18.55 1.81 11.56
N ASP A 158 -18.89 0.89 12.48
CA ASP A 158 -18.37 0.89 13.86
C ASP A 158 -16.84 0.88 13.95
N ALA A 159 -16.16 0.17 13.04
CA ALA A 159 -14.70 0.11 13.05
C ALA A 159 -14.09 1.44 12.55
N LEU A 160 -14.74 2.07 11.56
CA LEU A 160 -14.36 3.38 11.05
C LEU A 160 -14.58 4.47 12.11
N GLU A 161 -15.69 4.44 12.84
CA GLU A 161 -15.95 5.39 13.92
C GLU A 161 -14.90 5.30 15.04
N ASN A 162 -14.55 4.08 15.46
CA ASN A 162 -13.51 3.85 16.45
C ASN A 162 -12.14 4.32 15.96
N MET A 163 -11.77 4.01 14.71
CA MET A 163 -10.55 4.50 14.06
C MET A 163 -10.47 6.03 14.08
N LEU A 164 -11.56 6.72 13.70
CA LEU A 164 -11.62 8.19 13.71
C LEU A 164 -11.61 8.77 15.12
N ALA A 165 -12.22 8.10 16.10
CA ALA A 165 -12.18 8.51 17.49
C ALA A 165 -10.76 8.42 18.07
N ALA A 166 -9.99 7.39 17.72
CA ALA A 166 -8.57 7.28 18.08
C ALA A 166 -7.73 8.37 17.40
N ALA A 167 -7.86 8.51 16.08
CA ALA A 167 -7.09 9.49 15.30
C ALA A 167 -7.38 10.95 15.70
N ARG A 168 -8.57 11.26 16.22
CA ARG A 168 -8.88 12.59 16.77
C ARG A 168 -8.12 12.93 18.06
N LYS A 169 -7.71 11.91 18.83
CA LYS A 169 -6.98 12.09 20.09
C LYS A 169 -5.48 12.33 19.87
N ASP A 170 -4.95 11.90 18.73
CA ASP A 170 -3.55 12.14 18.36
C ASP A 170 -3.43 13.43 17.51
N PRO A 171 -2.66 14.44 17.98
CA PRO A 171 -2.41 15.66 17.21
C PRO A 171 -1.88 15.42 15.79
N SER A 172 -1.12 14.34 15.56
CA SER A 172 -0.49 14.03 14.28
C SER A 172 -1.49 13.52 13.22
N THR A 173 -2.63 12.98 13.64
CA THR A 173 -3.67 12.40 12.77
C THR A 173 -5.02 13.12 12.86
N ARG A 174 -5.15 14.13 13.72
CA ARG A 174 -6.40 14.88 13.92
C ARG A 174 -6.99 15.51 12.66
N ASP A 175 -6.15 16.13 11.83
CA ASP A 175 -6.60 16.85 10.64
C ASP A 175 -7.08 15.87 9.55
N ILE A 176 -6.37 14.74 9.40
CA ILE A 176 -6.76 13.70 8.44
C ILE A 176 -7.99 12.93 8.91
N ALA A 177 -8.15 12.72 10.23
CA ALA A 177 -9.38 12.19 10.80
C ALA A 177 -10.58 13.09 10.50
N SER A 178 -10.42 14.41 10.67
CA SER A 178 -11.49 15.38 10.38
C SER A 178 -11.86 15.38 8.88
N THR A 179 -10.87 15.25 8.01
CA THR A 179 -11.08 15.15 6.55
C THR A 179 -11.83 13.87 6.18
N LEU A 180 -11.43 12.74 6.77
CA LEU A 180 -12.08 11.45 6.56
C LEU A 180 -13.51 11.43 7.10
N GLU A 181 -13.77 12.03 8.26
CA GLU A 181 -15.10 12.10 8.86
C GLU A 181 -16.09 12.83 7.93
N LYS A 182 -15.69 13.99 7.39
CA LYS A 182 -16.46 14.71 6.37
C LYS A 182 -16.74 13.85 5.14
N ALA A 183 -15.73 13.14 4.64
CA ALA A 183 -15.85 12.29 3.46
C ALA A 183 -16.68 11.01 3.69
N LEU A 184 -16.71 10.49 4.92
CA LEU A 184 -17.41 9.26 5.29
C LEU A 184 -18.89 9.52 5.62
N PHE A 185 -19.18 10.62 6.29
CA PHE A 185 -20.49 10.88 6.90
C PHE A 185 -21.22 12.12 6.36
N ASN A 186 -20.64 12.85 5.39
CA ASN A 186 -21.23 14.06 4.78
C ASN A 186 -21.66 15.12 5.83
N VAL A 187 -20.88 15.27 6.89
CA VAL A 187 -21.08 16.21 8.01
C VAL A 187 -20.11 17.38 7.97
#